data_AF-A0A3C1D0J8-F1
#
_entry.id   AF-A0A3C1D0J8-F1
#
_cell.length_a   1.000
_cell.length_b   1.000
_cell.length_c   1.000
_cell.angle_alpha   90.00
_cell.angle_beta   90.00
_cell.angle_gamma   90.00
#
_symmetry.space_group_name_H-M   'P 1'
#
loop_
_entity.id
_entity.type
_entity.pdbx_description
1 polymer ?
#
loop_
_entity_poly.entity_id
_entity_poly.type
_entity_poly.pdbx_seq_one_letter_code
_entity_poly.pdbx_strand_id
1 'polypeptide(L)'
;MDTSPYDVIRGYRADDSYFSFARQFVSGMISLRQLQRIMCLGDLGIQYALMSERAFSMIRFCDWKRASGSEFYPKRFEREQNARRKYLDTVNGFDSEGIDIRDLMAGRVDLNDPRVNRSWAE
;
A
#
# COMPACT_ATOMS: atom_id res chain seq x y z
N MET A 1 -6.68 8.93 -12.32
CA MET A 1 -6.36 10.23 -11.72
C MET A 1 -5.27 10.86 -12.56
N ASP A 2 -5.44 12.10 -13.04
CA ASP A 2 -4.39 12.83 -13.73
C ASP A 2 -3.44 13.46 -12.70
N THR A 3 -2.15 13.15 -12.80
CA THR A 3 -1.10 13.62 -11.88
C THR A 3 -0.24 14.72 -12.49
N SER A 4 -0.45 15.05 -13.76
CA SER A 4 0.30 16.06 -14.51
C SER A 4 0.37 17.46 -13.85
N PRO A 5 -0.66 17.95 -13.12
CA PRO A 5 -0.59 19.29 -12.53
C PRO A 5 0.19 19.36 -11.20
N TYR A 6 0.72 18.26 -10.68
CA TYR A 6 1.37 18.22 -9.36
C TYR A 6 2.89 18.06 -9.47
N ASP A 7 3.64 18.91 -8.76
CA ASP A 7 5.11 18.80 -8.66
C ASP A 7 5.57 17.69 -7.71
N VAL A 8 4.74 17.35 -6.72
CA VAL A 8 5.05 16.35 -5.69
C VAL A 8 3.79 15.54 -5.40
N ILE A 9 3.92 14.22 -5.40
CA ILE A 9 2.86 13.29 -5.01
C ILE A 9 3.21 12.68 -3.66
N ARG A 10 2.31 12.81 -2.69
CA ARG A 10 2.40 12.15 -1.39
C ARG A 10 1.56 10.88 -1.41
N GLY A 11 2.13 9.78 -0.96
CA GLY A 11 1.42 8.51 -0.84
C GLY A 11 1.90 7.68 0.34
N TYR A 12 1.19 6.60 0.60
CA TYR A 12 1.67 5.57 1.51
C TYR A 12 2.79 4.77 0.84
N ARG A 13 3.83 4.42 1.59
CA ARG A 13 4.96 3.66 1.04
C ARG A 13 4.64 2.18 0.93
N ALA A 14 4.74 1.57 -0.24
CA ALA A 14 4.72 0.11 -0.31
C ALA A 14 5.98 -0.46 0.38
N ASP A 15 5.82 -1.32 1.40
CA ASP A 15 6.92 -2.12 1.94
C ASP A 15 7.06 -3.45 1.18
N ASP A 16 8.05 -4.28 1.54
CA ASP A 16 8.31 -5.56 0.85
C ASP A 16 7.12 -6.54 0.93
N SER A 17 6.20 -6.36 1.90
CA SER A 17 5.02 -7.20 2.05
C SER A 17 3.93 -6.89 1.01
N TYR A 18 3.93 -5.68 0.44
CA TYR A 18 3.04 -5.26 -0.65
C TYR A 18 3.03 -6.25 -1.82
N PHE A 19 4.21 -6.67 -2.28
CA PHE A 19 4.32 -7.62 -3.40
C PHE A 19 3.73 -8.99 -3.04
N SER A 20 3.81 -9.39 -1.77
CA SER A 20 3.16 -10.61 -1.31
C SER A 20 1.64 -10.52 -1.41
N PHE A 21 1.06 -9.38 -1.02
CA PHE A 21 -0.39 -9.17 -1.07
C PHE A 21 -0.91 -9.07 -2.51
N ALA A 22 -0.20 -8.33 -3.36
CA ALA A 22 -0.52 -8.24 -4.78
C ALA A 22 -0.47 -9.62 -5.45
N ARG A 23 0.53 -10.46 -5.14
CA ARG A 23 0.60 -11.83 -5.65
C ARG A 23 -0.58 -12.67 -5.17
N GLN A 24 -0.95 -12.59 -3.90
CA GLN A 24 -2.07 -13.35 -3.35
C GLN A 24 -3.41 -12.95 -3.96
N PHE A 25 -3.61 -11.66 -4.24
CA PHE A 25 -4.79 -11.18 -4.95
C PHE A 25 -4.84 -11.71 -6.39
N VAL A 26 -3.73 -11.59 -7.12
CA VAL A 26 -3.64 -12.09 -8.51
C VAL A 26 -3.82 -13.61 -8.57
N SER A 27 -3.42 -14.35 -7.54
CA SER A 27 -3.68 -15.79 -7.44
C SER A 27 -5.08 -16.16 -6.95
N GLY A 28 -5.95 -15.17 -6.66
CA GLY A 28 -7.31 -15.40 -6.15
C GLY A 28 -7.36 -15.93 -4.71
N MET A 29 -6.30 -15.75 -3.92
CA MET A 29 -6.26 -16.18 -2.51
C MET A 29 -6.94 -15.17 -1.58
N ILE A 30 -7.00 -13.89 -1.97
CA ILE A 30 -7.67 -12.83 -1.22
C ILE A 30 -8.58 -12.02 -2.14
N SER A 31 -9.65 -11.46 -1.59
CA SER A 31 -10.56 -10.58 -2.33
C SER A 31 -9.97 -9.18 -2.53
N LEU A 32 -10.55 -8.40 -3.43
CA LEU A 32 -10.21 -6.98 -3.62
C LEU A 32 -10.38 -6.20 -2.30
N ARG A 33 -11.46 -6.46 -1.55
CA ARG A 33 -11.72 -5.80 -0.26
C ARG A 33 -10.62 -6.11 0.75
N GLN A 34 -10.20 -7.37 0.84
CA GLN A 34 -9.09 -7.77 1.71
C GLN A 34 -7.79 -7.10 1.28
N LEU A 35 -7.48 -7.09 -0.02
CA LEU A 35 -6.32 -6.38 -0.56
C LEU A 35 -6.33 -4.89 -0.18
N GLN A 36 -7.45 -4.19 -0.41
CA GLN A 36 -7.62 -2.77 -0.10
C GLN A 36 -7.40 -2.50 1.39
N ARG A 37 -7.98 -3.33 2.26
CA ARG A 37 -7.85 -3.18 3.72
C ARG A 37 -6.41 -3.38 4.20
N ILE A 38 -5.69 -4.36 3.63
CA ILE A 38 -4.27 -4.58 3.96
C ILE A 38 -3.43 -3.39 3.49
N MET A 39 -3.69 -2.87 2.29
CA MET A 39 -2.98 -1.70 1.76
C MET A 39 -3.19 -0.45 2.63
N CYS A 40 -4.37 -0.27 3.25
CA CYS A 40 -4.60 0.80 4.23
C CYS A 40 -3.87 0.58 5.56
N LEU A 41 -3.90 -0.65 6.10
CA LEU A 41 -3.45 -0.94 7.46
C LEU A 41 -1.94 -1.14 7.61
N GLY A 42 -1.22 -1.24 6.50
CA GLY A 42 0.20 -1.62 6.46
C GLY A 42 1.18 -0.69 7.18
N ASP A 43 0.74 0.39 7.84
CA ASP A 43 1.59 1.36 8.57
C ASP A 43 2.86 1.72 7.78
N LEU A 44 2.58 1.96 6.51
CA LEU A 44 3.50 1.93 5.40
C LEU A 44 4.53 3.07 5.47
N GLY A 45 4.26 4.08 6.30
CA GLY A 45 4.94 5.36 6.27
C GLY A 45 4.50 6.20 5.07
N ILE A 46 5.03 7.41 4.98
CA ILE A 46 4.74 8.34 3.88
C ILE A 46 5.92 8.31 2.90
N GLN A 47 5.63 8.21 1.61
CA GLN A 47 6.58 8.47 0.53
C GLN A 47 6.18 9.71 -0.27
N TYR A 48 7.18 10.33 -0.87
CA TYR A 48 7.03 11.45 -1.78
C TYR A 48 7.66 11.07 -3.12
N ALA A 49 6.90 11.21 -4.20
CA ALA A 49 7.41 11.16 -5.56
C ALA A 49 7.53 12.59 -6.08
N LEU A 50 8.73 12.97 -6.50
CA LEU A 50 8.99 14.28 -7.11
C LEU A 50 8.78 14.15 -8.62
N MET A 51 7.96 15.03 -9.19
CA MET A 51 7.45 14.88 -10.55
C MET A 51 8.04 15.91 -11.53
N SER A 52 8.48 17.07 -11.03
CA SER A 52 8.97 18.18 -11.85
C SER A 52 10.40 18.59 -11.53
N GLU A 53 11.09 19.18 -12.51
CA GLU A 53 12.42 19.76 -12.32
C GLU A 53 12.44 20.78 -11.17
N ARG A 54 11.36 21.56 -11.03
CA ARG A 54 11.17 22.51 -9.93
C ARG A 54 11.18 21.82 -8.57
N ALA A 55 10.53 20.67 -8.43
CA ALA A 55 10.54 19.91 -7.18
C ALA A 55 11.96 19.42 -6.84
N PHE A 56 12.68 18.90 -7.84
CA PHE A 56 14.06 18.45 -7.67
C PHE A 56 15.02 19.59 -7.33
N SER A 57 14.88 20.76 -7.95
CA SER A 57 15.75 21.91 -7.69
C SER A 57 15.62 22.48 -6.28
N MET A 58 14.52 22.18 -5.59
CA MET A 58 14.27 22.61 -4.20
C MET A 58 14.85 21.64 -3.15
N ILE A 59 15.36 20.47 -3.56
CA ILE A 59 16.03 19.55 -2.63
C ILE A 59 17.34 20.17 -2.19
N ARG A 60 17.51 20.26 -0.87
CA ARG A 60 18.78 20.63 -0.26
C ARG A 60 19.12 19.66 0.84
N PHE A 61 20.41 19.40 0.99
CA PHE A 61 20.91 18.69 2.15
C PHE A 61 20.63 19.53 3.42
N CYS A 62 20.04 18.92 4.44
CA CYS A 62 19.74 19.58 5.71
C CYS A 62 20.62 19.06 6.85
N ASP A 63 20.66 17.75 7.05
CA ASP A 63 21.40 17.09 8.13
C ASP A 63 21.58 15.61 7.81
N TRP A 64 22.43 14.93 8.59
CA TRP A 64 22.59 13.48 8.58
C TRP A 64 22.71 12.95 10.01
N LYS A 65 22.28 11.70 10.22
CA LYS A 65 22.47 10.99 11.48
C LYS A 65 22.97 9.58 11.21
N ARG A 66 23.89 9.10 12.05
CA ARG A 66 24.34 7.70 11.98
C ARG A 66 23.22 6.79 12.47
N ALA A 67 22.75 5.89 11.60
CA ALA A 67 21.78 4.88 11.97
C ALA A 67 22.50 3.60 12.42
N SER A 68 22.57 3.36 13.73
CA SER A 68 23.18 2.13 14.27
C SER A 68 22.31 0.92 14.00
N GLY A 69 22.90 -0.17 13.49
CA GLY A 69 22.19 -1.43 13.31
C GLY A 69 21.57 -1.96 14.61
N SER A 70 22.27 -1.80 15.75
CA SER A 70 21.77 -2.24 17.06
C SER A 70 20.49 -1.51 17.51
N GLU A 71 20.25 -0.30 17.00
CA GLU A 71 19.05 0.48 17.32
C GLU A 71 17.95 0.28 16.26
N PHE A 72 18.32 0.35 14.98
CA PHE A 72 17.35 0.41 13.89
C PHE A 72 16.91 -0.98 13.40
N TYR A 73 17.73 -2.02 13.59
CA TYR A 73 17.34 -3.39 13.23
C TYR A 73 16.19 -3.92 14.09
N PRO A 74 16.21 -3.81 15.44
CA PRO A 74 15.05 -4.19 16.26
C PRO A 74 13.77 -3.44 15.87
N LYS A 75 13.86 -2.12 15.61
CA LYS A 75 12.73 -1.30 15.14
C LYS A 75 12.20 -1.74 13.78
N ARG A 76 13.08 -2.17 12.85
CA ARG A 76 12.66 -2.76 11.58
C ARG A 76 11.93 -4.08 11.81
N PHE A 77 12.50 -4.96 12.62
CA PHE A 77 11.94 -6.29 12.89
C PHE A 77 10.56 -6.21 13.55
N GLU A 78 10.39 -5.32 14.54
CA GLU A 78 9.10 -5.10 15.19
C GLU A 78 8.03 -4.59 14.19
N ARG A 79 8.39 -3.65 13.30
CA ARG A 79 7.49 -3.18 12.24
C ARG A 79 7.07 -4.31 11.30
N GLU A 80 8.01 -5.15 10.88
CA GLU A 80 7.73 -6.30 10.02
C GLU A 80 6.79 -7.31 10.70
N GLN A 81 7.04 -7.62 11.98
CA GLN A 81 6.18 -8.51 12.77
C GLN A 81 4.78 -7.93 12.98
N ASN A 82 4.66 -6.63 13.21
CA ASN A 82 3.38 -5.95 13.34
C ASN A 82 2.61 -5.93 12.01
N ALA A 83 3.28 -5.64 10.89
CA ALA A 83 2.69 -5.72 9.55
C ALA A 83 2.17 -7.14 9.25
N ARG A 84 2.96 -8.16 9.58
CA ARG A 84 2.56 -9.56 9.42
C ARG A 84 1.38 -9.95 10.30
N ARG A 85 1.31 -9.45 11.54
CA ARG A 85 0.16 -9.69 12.44
C ARG A 85 -1.11 -9.04 11.89
N LYS A 86 -1.06 -7.74 11.56
CA LYS A 86 -2.18 -7.01 10.94
C LYS A 86 -2.66 -7.69 9.67
N TYR A 87 -1.73 -8.21 8.87
CA TYR A 87 -2.06 -9.00 7.70
C TYR A 87 -2.89 -10.23 8.07
N LEU A 88 -2.39 -11.10 8.97
CA LEU A 88 -3.10 -12.31 9.40
C LEU A 88 -4.50 -11.99 9.94
N ASP A 89 -4.62 -10.94 10.75
CA ASP A 89 -5.92 -10.48 11.27
C ASP A 89 -6.88 -10.04 10.15
N THR A 90 -6.34 -9.52 9.04
CA THR A 90 -7.14 -9.03 7.90
C THR A 90 -7.53 -10.14 6.91
N VAL A 91 -6.67 -11.14 6.71
CA VAL A 91 -6.95 -12.28 5.80
C VAL A 91 -7.62 -13.46 6.48
N ASN A 92 -7.79 -13.42 7.80
CA ASN A 92 -8.52 -14.45 8.52
C ASN A 92 -10.00 -14.45 8.11
N GLY A 93 -10.38 -15.44 7.29
CA GLY A 93 -11.75 -15.68 6.85
C GLY A 93 -11.91 -15.59 5.33
N PHE A 94 -12.82 -16.41 4.81
CA PHE A 94 -13.24 -16.34 3.42
C PHE A 94 -14.21 -15.17 3.23
N ASP A 95 -13.87 -14.22 2.36
CA ASP A 95 -14.76 -13.11 2.00
C ASP A 95 -15.72 -13.57 0.90
N SER A 96 -16.85 -14.19 1.27
CA SER A 96 -17.82 -14.74 0.33
C SER A 96 -18.46 -13.68 -0.59
N GLU A 97 -18.51 -12.44 -0.13
CA GLU A 97 -19.05 -11.28 -0.85
C GLU A 97 -17.92 -10.40 -1.44
N GLY A 98 -16.70 -10.94 -1.49
CA GLY A 98 -15.52 -10.28 -2.01
C GLY A 98 -15.46 -10.37 -3.53
N ILE A 99 -14.97 -9.30 -4.18
CA ILE A 99 -14.66 -9.33 -5.61
C ILE A 99 -13.33 -10.07 -5.81
N ASP A 100 -13.34 -11.14 -6.59
CA ASP A 100 -12.14 -11.90 -6.97
C ASP A 100 -11.50 -11.29 -8.23
N ILE A 101 -10.21 -11.51 -8.43
CA ILE A 101 -9.52 -11.10 -9.66
C ILE A 101 -10.20 -11.63 -10.93
N ARG A 102 -10.82 -12.81 -10.87
CA ARG A 102 -11.57 -13.41 -11.97
C ARG A 102 -12.80 -12.60 -12.36
N ASP A 103 -13.49 -11.97 -11.41
CA ASP A 103 -14.66 -11.15 -11.70
C ASP A 103 -14.27 -9.86 -12.43
N LEU A 104 -13.12 -9.28 -12.07
CA LEU A 104 -12.53 -8.14 -12.76
C LEU A 104 -12.05 -8.53 -14.17
N MET A 105 -11.31 -9.64 -14.28
CA MET A 105 -10.80 -10.12 -15.58
C MET A 105 -11.92 -10.52 -16.55
N ALA A 106 -13.02 -11.05 -16.04
CA ALA A 106 -14.21 -11.39 -16.84
C ALA A 106 -15.10 -10.17 -17.16
N GLY A 107 -14.76 -8.97 -16.66
CA GLY A 107 -15.55 -7.75 -16.87
C GLY A 107 -16.92 -7.77 -16.20
N ARG A 108 -17.12 -8.62 -15.18
CA ARG A 108 -18.37 -8.67 -14.39
C ARG A 108 -18.48 -7.49 -13.43
N VAL A 109 -17.33 -6.92 -13.09
CA VAL A 109 -17.18 -5.76 -12.21
C VAL A 109 -16.20 -4.81 -12.90
N ASP A 110 -16.59 -3.54 -13.03
CA ASP A 110 -15.73 -2.48 -13.56
C ASP A 110 -15.24 -1.54 -12.45
N LEU A 111 -14.38 -0.58 -12.80
CA LEU A 111 -13.80 0.37 -11.85
C LEU A 111 -14.80 1.38 -11.28
N ASN A 112 -15.96 1.54 -11.90
CA ASN A 112 -17.03 2.42 -11.44
C ASN A 112 -18.01 1.71 -10.49
N ASP A 113 -17.87 0.39 -10.31
CA ASP A 113 -18.70 -0.37 -9.40
C ASP A 113 -18.57 0.18 -7.96
N PRO A 114 -19.69 0.49 -7.27
CA PRO A 114 -19.68 1.02 -5.90
C PRO A 114 -18.93 0.13 -4.89
N ARG A 115 -18.78 -1.17 -5.18
CA ARG A 115 -18.04 -2.12 -4.36
C ARG A 115 -16.52 -1.99 -4.52
N VAL A 116 -16.05 -1.44 -5.64
CA VAL A 116 -14.63 -1.17 -5.91
C VAL A 116 -14.18 0.14 -5.24
N ASN A 117 -15.07 1.14 -5.21
CA ASN A 117 -14.71 2.50 -4.84
C ASN A 117 -15.31 2.91 -3.47
N ARG A 118 -14.91 2.23 -2.40
CA ARG A 118 -15.16 2.76 -1.04
C ARG A 118 -14.11 3.82 -0.73
N SER A 119 -14.58 5.05 -0.49
CA SER A 119 -13.82 6.22 -0.05
C SER A 119 -12.69 5.83 0.92
N TRP A 120 -11.46 6.18 0.55
CA TRP A 120 -10.23 5.92 1.32
C TRP A 120 -10.04 6.91 2.49
N ALA A 121 -11.12 7.54 2.94
CA ALA A 121 -11.11 8.61 3.94
C ALA A 121 -12.15 8.34 5.02
N GLU A 122 -11.75 7.55 6.02
CA GLU A 122 -12.16 7.70 7.43
C GLU A 122 -10.90 7.56 8.30
#